data_AF-A0A661JI69-F1
#
_entry.id   AF-A0A661JI69-F1
#
_cell.length_a   1.000
_cell.length_b   1.000
_cell.length_c   1.000
_cell.angle_alpha   90.00
_cell.angle_beta   90.00
_cell.angle_gamma   90.00
#
_symmetry.space_group_name_H-M   'P 1'
#
loop_
_entity.id
_entity.type
_entity.pdbx_description
1 polymer ?
#
loop_
_entity_poly.entity_id
_entity_poly.type
_entity_poly.pdbx_seq_one_letter_code
_entity_poly.pdbx_strand_id
1 'polypeptide(L)'
;MVKAILTGCEEPPCEKYLPEQRLAYAYFVVVILILIVTGLMKVYKNLPGAYIGPTAALYLTWLHTIATFLFLFGVVAHLGAFLFKQNRPLLGGIFTGKVDLDYVCSRHSIWHDLLRRRAQSPAPSKGEEAA
;
A
#
# COMPACT_ATOMS: atom_id res chain seq x y z
N MET A 1 13.80 -7.91 9.27
CA MET A 1 12.54 -8.34 8.65
C MET A 1 12.73 -9.37 7.54
N VAL A 2 13.49 -9.09 6.46
CA VAL A 2 13.84 -10.10 5.44
C VAL A 2 14.42 -11.37 6.07
N LYS A 3 15.30 -11.21 7.08
CA LYS A 3 15.83 -12.33 7.87
C LYS A 3 14.72 -13.08 8.61
N ALA A 4 13.77 -12.42 9.27
CA ALA A 4 12.68 -13.06 10.02
C ALA A 4 11.70 -13.82 9.12
N ILE A 5 11.38 -13.27 7.93
CA ILE A 5 10.58 -13.99 6.92
C ILE A 5 11.31 -15.24 6.42
N LEU A 6 12.63 -15.16 6.20
CA LEU A 6 13.46 -16.27 5.73
C LEU A 6 13.84 -17.30 6.81
N THR A 7 13.86 -16.90 8.10
CA THR A 7 14.33 -17.74 9.21
C THR A 7 13.24 -18.10 10.22
N GLY A 8 12.02 -17.60 10.06
CA GLY A 8 10.90 -17.85 10.97
C GLY A 8 11.09 -17.27 12.39
N CYS A 9 12.08 -16.40 12.59
CA CYS A 9 12.31 -15.75 13.88
C CYS A 9 11.19 -14.75 14.23
N GLU A 10 11.08 -14.45 15.52
CA GLU A 10 10.12 -13.48 16.07
C GLU A 10 10.24 -12.12 15.36
N GLU A 11 9.12 -11.62 14.86
CA GLU A 11 9.09 -10.37 14.12
C GLU A 11 9.33 -9.18 15.06
N PRO A 12 10.14 -8.18 14.64
CA PRO A 12 10.36 -7.00 15.45
C PRO A 12 9.05 -6.22 15.66
N PRO A 13 8.94 -5.46 16.78
CA PRO A 13 7.77 -4.63 17.06
C PRO A 13 7.43 -3.73 15.87
N CYS A 14 6.18 -3.75 15.42
CA CYS A 14 5.73 -3.00 14.24
C CYS A 14 4.81 -1.84 14.60
N GLU A 15 4.92 -0.78 13.80
CA GLU A 15 3.96 0.35 13.79
C GLU A 15 2.65 -0.05 13.11
N LYS A 16 1.77 0.93 12.80
CA LYS A 16 0.46 0.69 12.18
C LYS A 16 0.53 -0.15 10.90
N TYR A 17 1.57 0.07 10.08
CA TYR A 17 1.82 -0.70 8.86
C TYR A 17 3.16 -1.41 8.95
N LEU A 18 3.17 -2.69 8.58
CA LEU A 18 4.40 -3.46 8.52
C LEU A 18 5.32 -2.87 7.42
N PRO A 19 6.65 -2.93 7.58
CA PRO A 19 7.59 -2.53 6.53
C PRO A 19 7.31 -3.14 5.14
N GLU A 20 6.83 -4.39 5.05
CA GLU A 20 6.43 -5.01 3.78
C GLU A 20 5.20 -4.33 3.18
N GLN A 21 4.23 -3.94 4.01
CA GLN A 21 3.06 -3.19 3.56
C GLN A 21 3.47 -1.80 3.06
N ARG A 22 4.42 -1.14 3.74
CA ARG A 22 4.98 0.15 3.29
C ARG A 22 5.72 0.03 1.96
N LEU A 23 6.50 -1.03 1.79
CA LEU A 23 7.16 -1.32 0.52
C LEU A 23 6.14 -1.61 -0.58
N ALA A 24 5.09 -2.38 -0.29
CA ALA A 24 3.99 -2.63 -1.22
C ALA A 24 3.28 -1.32 -1.62
N TYR A 25 3.03 -0.40 -0.68
CA TYR A 25 2.46 0.91 -1.01
C TYR A 25 3.35 1.70 -1.96
N ALA A 26 4.65 1.81 -1.65
CA ALA A 26 5.59 2.51 -2.53
C ALA A 26 5.65 1.88 -3.93
N TYR A 27 5.70 0.55 -3.98
CA TYR A 27 5.65 -0.21 -5.22
C TYR A 27 4.40 0.10 -6.06
N PHE A 28 3.21 0.00 -5.46
CA PHE A 28 1.96 0.25 -6.18
C PHE A 28 1.85 1.69 -6.65
N VAL A 29 2.25 2.68 -5.84
CA VAL A 29 2.24 4.09 -6.23
C VAL A 29 3.09 4.32 -7.48
N VAL A 30 4.32 3.79 -7.50
CA VAL A 30 5.22 3.95 -8.64
C VAL A 30 4.67 3.27 -9.89
N VAL A 31 4.22 2.02 -9.79
CA VAL A 31 3.70 1.26 -10.93
C VAL A 31 2.41 1.88 -11.48
N ILE A 32 1.49 2.29 -10.62
CA ILE A 32 0.24 2.95 -11.02
C ILE A 32 0.53 4.29 -11.69
N LEU A 33 1.48 5.10 -11.17
CA LEU A 33 1.84 6.36 -11.79
C LEU A 33 2.37 6.15 -13.22
N ILE A 34 3.24 5.16 -13.41
CA ILE A 34 3.74 4.75 -14.72
C ILE A 34 2.56 4.37 -15.65
N LEU A 35 1.62 3.56 -15.17
CA LEU A 35 0.44 3.14 -15.93
C LEU A 35 -0.45 4.32 -16.31
N ILE A 36 -0.68 5.26 -15.40
CA ILE A 36 -1.48 6.47 -15.65
C ILE A 36 -0.82 7.30 -16.74
N VAL A 37 0.45 7.66 -16.57
CA VAL A 37 1.17 8.52 -17.53
C VAL A 37 1.21 7.85 -18.90
N THR A 38 1.60 6.58 -18.97
CA THR A 38 1.67 5.89 -20.24
C THR A 38 0.31 5.60 -20.87
N GLY A 39 -0.71 5.34 -20.05
CA GLY A 39 -2.09 5.16 -20.47
C GLY A 39 -2.66 6.43 -21.09
N LEU A 40 -2.46 7.59 -20.44
CA LEU A 40 -2.86 8.89 -20.96
C LEU A 40 -2.19 9.21 -22.29
N MET A 41 -0.88 8.96 -22.43
CA MET A 41 -0.16 9.14 -23.69
C MET A 41 -0.69 8.20 -24.80
N LYS A 42 -1.10 6.97 -24.44
CA LYS A 42 -1.73 6.03 -25.38
C LYS A 42 -3.15 6.46 -25.74
N VAL A 43 -3.89 7.14 -24.88
CA VAL A 43 -5.17 7.77 -25.24
C VAL A 43 -4.91 8.94 -26.20
N TYR A 44 -3.98 9.84 -25.84
CA TYR A 44 -3.61 11.01 -26.63
C TYR A 44 -3.26 10.64 -28.09
N LYS A 45 -2.42 9.62 -28.32
CA LYS A 45 -2.04 9.21 -29.68
C LYS A 45 -3.22 8.80 -30.57
N ASN A 46 -4.36 8.44 -29.98
CA ASN A 46 -5.56 8.00 -30.71
C ASN A 46 -6.55 9.16 -30.94
N LEU A 47 -6.24 10.38 -30.52
CA LEU A 47 -7.04 11.56 -30.81
C LEU A 47 -6.78 12.06 -32.24
N PRO A 48 -7.80 12.64 -32.91
CA PRO A 48 -7.61 13.26 -34.22
C PRO A 48 -6.54 14.35 -34.17
N GLY A 49 -5.60 14.33 -35.11
CA GLY A 49 -4.51 15.31 -35.20
C GLY A 49 -3.35 15.11 -34.22
N ALA A 50 -3.44 14.15 -33.30
CA ALA A 50 -2.32 13.79 -32.44
C ALA A 50 -1.33 12.88 -33.19
N TYR A 51 -0.04 13.19 -33.08
CA TYR A 51 1.03 12.38 -33.66
C TYR A 51 2.08 12.05 -32.60
N ILE A 52 2.41 10.77 -32.49
CA ILE A 52 3.55 10.27 -31.72
C ILE A 52 4.41 9.47 -32.71
N GLY A 53 5.70 9.79 -32.78
CA GLY A 53 6.63 9.09 -33.67
C GLY A 53 6.65 7.57 -33.41
N PRO A 54 6.84 6.72 -34.44
CA PRO A 54 6.74 5.26 -34.32
C PRO A 54 7.61 4.68 -33.18
N THR A 55 8.84 5.15 -33.05
CA THR A 55 9.78 4.71 -32.01
C THR A 55 9.28 5.06 -30.61
N ALA A 56 8.78 6.28 -30.40
CA ALA A 56 8.23 6.70 -29.12
C ALA A 56 6.95 5.92 -28.76
N ALA A 57 6.08 5.68 -29.75
CA ALA A 57 4.87 4.89 -29.57
C ALA A 57 5.17 3.42 -29.21
N LEU A 58 6.25 2.85 -29.77
CA LEU A 58 6.74 1.52 -29.43
C LEU A 58 7.20 1.46 -27.98
N TYR A 59 8.11 2.34 -27.55
CA TYR A 59 8.59 2.36 -26.16
C TYR A 59 7.45 2.61 -25.16
N LEU A 60 6.53 3.52 -25.50
CA LEU A 60 5.36 3.79 -24.68
C LEU A 60 4.49 2.54 -24.50
N THR A 61 4.32 1.76 -25.57
CA THR A 61 3.56 0.52 -25.55
C THR A 61 4.27 -0.53 -24.70
N TRP A 62 5.56 -0.75 -24.90
CA TRP A 62 6.36 -1.68 -24.08
C TRP A 62 6.33 -1.31 -22.60
N LEU A 63 6.55 -0.04 -22.28
CA LEU A 63 6.60 0.43 -20.90
C LEU A 63 5.25 0.27 -20.20
N HIS A 64 4.14 0.61 -20.87
CA HIS A 64 2.79 0.39 -20.34
C HIS A 64 2.49 -1.11 -20.15
N THR A 65 2.85 -1.95 -21.12
CA THR A 65 2.61 -3.39 -21.07
C THR A 65 3.40 -4.05 -19.94
N ILE A 66 4.69 -3.74 -19.81
CA ILE A 66 5.53 -4.25 -18.70
C ILE A 66 4.98 -3.77 -17.36
N ALA A 67 4.64 -2.48 -17.24
CA ALA A 67 4.03 -1.95 -16.02
C ALA A 67 2.70 -2.63 -15.69
N THR A 68 1.92 -3.03 -16.70
CA THR A 68 0.65 -3.76 -16.51
C THR A 68 0.91 -5.15 -15.94
N PHE A 69 1.90 -5.87 -16.45
CA PHE A 69 2.29 -7.18 -15.90
C PHE A 69 2.83 -7.06 -14.48
N LEU A 70 3.69 -6.07 -14.23
CA LEU A 70 4.17 -5.78 -12.87
C LEU A 70 3.00 -5.50 -11.94
N PHE A 71 2.08 -4.61 -12.32
CA PHE A 71 0.88 -4.32 -11.54
C PHE A 71 0.08 -5.58 -11.24
N LEU A 72 -0.17 -6.42 -12.25
CA LEU A 72 -0.90 -7.68 -12.09
C LEU A 72 -0.20 -8.62 -11.09
N PHE A 73 1.10 -8.82 -11.23
CA PHE A 73 1.88 -9.64 -10.28
C PHE A 73 1.86 -9.04 -8.87
N GLY A 74 1.94 -7.71 -8.76
CA GLY A 74 1.79 -6.99 -7.50
C GLY A 74 0.44 -7.25 -6.85
N VAL A 75 -0.66 -7.15 -7.60
CA VAL A 75 -2.01 -7.44 -7.11
C VAL A 75 -2.12 -8.89 -6.66
N VAL A 76 -1.63 -9.84 -7.45
CA VAL A 76 -1.63 -11.27 -7.08
C VAL A 76 -0.83 -11.50 -5.80
N ALA A 77 0.35 -10.91 -5.67
CA ALA A 77 1.18 -11.02 -4.47
C ALA A 77 0.50 -10.36 -3.24
N HIS A 78 -0.12 -9.20 -3.43
CA HIS A 78 -0.86 -8.49 -2.38
C HIS A 78 -2.05 -9.31 -1.87
N LEU A 79 -2.85 -9.88 -2.77
CA LEU A 79 -3.95 -10.76 -2.40
C LEU A 79 -3.42 -12.07 -1.79
N GLY A 80 -2.33 -12.62 -2.34
CA GLY A 80 -1.62 -13.78 -1.81
C GLY A 80 -1.12 -13.60 -0.38
N ALA A 81 -0.82 -12.36 0.03
CA ALA A 81 -0.42 -12.06 1.41
C ALA A 81 -1.50 -12.41 2.45
N PHE A 82 -2.77 -12.55 2.06
CA PHE A 82 -3.86 -13.01 2.95
C PHE A 82 -3.95 -14.53 3.08
N LEU A 83 -3.25 -15.30 2.25
CA LEU A 83 -3.17 -16.75 2.42
C LEU A 83 -2.47 -17.12 3.74
N PHE A 84 -1.53 -16.29 4.18
CA PHE A 84 -0.86 -16.41 5.48
C PHE A 84 -1.85 -16.22 6.63
N LYS A 85 -1.92 -17.22 7.52
CA LYS A 85 -2.87 -17.27 8.65
C LYS A 85 -2.80 -16.01 9.52
N GLN A 86 -1.59 -15.47 9.68
CA GLN A 86 -1.28 -14.26 10.42
C GLN A 86 -2.00 -13.03 9.87
N ASN A 87 -2.22 -12.95 8.56
CA ASN A 87 -2.80 -11.77 7.91
C ASN A 87 -4.32 -11.87 7.72
N ARG A 88 -4.92 -13.05 7.94
CA ARG A 88 -6.37 -13.28 7.77
C ARG A 88 -7.25 -12.40 8.66
N PRO A 89 -6.91 -12.10 9.94
CA PRO A 89 -7.70 -11.20 10.77
C PRO A 89 -7.87 -9.79 10.17
N LEU A 90 -6.92 -9.36 9.34
CA LEU A 90 -6.98 -8.06 8.65
C LEU A 90 -8.08 -8.01 7.58
N LEU A 91 -8.47 -9.14 6.98
CA LEU A 91 -9.55 -9.18 5.99
C LEU A 91 -10.86 -8.69 6.59
N GLY A 92 -11.19 -9.14 7.80
CA GLY A 92 -12.37 -8.67 8.52
C GLY A 92 -12.33 -7.17 8.79
N GLY A 93 -11.13 -6.64 9.08
CA GLY A 93 -10.91 -5.21 9.31
C GLY A 93 -11.12 -4.33 8.08
N ILE A 94 -10.86 -4.84 6.87
CA ILE A 94 -11.13 -4.10 5.62
C ILE A 94 -12.63 -3.83 5.45
N PHE A 95 -13.48 -4.81 5.77
CA PHE A 95 -14.94 -4.68 5.61
C PHE A 95 -15.62 -4.02 6.81
N THR A 96 -15.14 -4.30 8.04
CA THR A 96 -15.78 -3.81 9.27
C THR A 96 -15.19 -2.49 9.79
N GLY A 97 -13.99 -2.13 9.32
CA GLY A 97 -13.22 -1.00 9.84
C GLY A 97 -12.64 -1.23 11.24
N LYS A 98 -12.80 -2.42 11.83
CA LYS A 98 -12.35 -2.75 13.19
C LYS A 98 -11.39 -3.94 13.19
N VAL A 99 -10.38 -3.90 14.04
CA VAL A 99 -9.40 -4.98 14.22
C VAL A 99 -9.41 -5.40 15.68
N ASP A 100 -9.25 -6.70 15.92
CA ASP A 100 -9.22 -7.28 17.25
C ASP A 100 -8.03 -6.77 18.09
N LEU A 101 -8.26 -6.51 19.38
CA LEU A 101 -7.26 -5.92 20.27
C LEU A 101 -6.09 -6.88 20.53
N ASP A 102 -6.35 -8.19 20.68
CA ASP A 102 -5.31 -9.19 20.95
C ASP A 102 -4.39 -9.35 19.73
N TYR A 103 -4.97 -9.25 18.53
CA TYR A 103 -4.20 -9.17 17.29
C TYR A 103 -3.29 -7.93 17.23
N VAL A 104 -3.80 -6.76 17.63
CA VAL A 104 -3.03 -5.51 17.64
C VAL A 104 -1.92 -5.53 18.69
N CYS A 105 -2.19 -6.05 19.88
CA CYS A 105 -1.19 -6.21 20.95
C CYS A 105 -0.03 -7.13 20.54
N SER A 106 -0.33 -8.23 19.85
CA SER A 106 0.68 -9.22 19.45
C SER A 106 1.52 -8.79 18.25
N ARG A 107 0.94 -8.10 17.26
CA ARG A 107 1.61 -7.80 15.97
C ARG A 107 1.96 -6.34 15.77
N HIS A 108 1.25 -5.43 16.44
CA HIS A 108 1.37 -3.98 16.26
C HIS A 108 1.56 -3.27 17.62
N SER A 109 2.42 -3.80 18.47
CA SER A 109 2.63 -3.33 19.85
C SER A 109 2.99 -1.85 19.94
N ILE A 110 3.78 -1.31 19.01
CA ILE A 110 4.11 0.13 18.96
C ILE A 110 2.84 0.95 18.68
N TRP A 111 1.99 0.49 17.76
CA TRP A 111 0.74 1.18 17.44
C TRP A 111 -0.26 1.13 18.59
N HIS A 112 -0.35 0.00 19.30
CA HIS A 112 -1.16 -0.13 20.51
C HIS A 112 -0.75 0.89 21.58
N ASP A 113 0.55 1.02 21.85
CA ASP A 113 1.06 1.96 22.85
C ASP A 113 0.78 3.42 22.49
N LEU A 114 0.88 3.76 21.19
CA LEU A 114 0.49 5.08 20.68
C LEU A 114 -1.01 5.35 20.88
N LEU A 115 -1.87 4.37 20.59
CA LEU A 115 -3.32 4.50 20.80
C LEU A 115 -3.65 4.68 22.29
N ARG A 116 -3.00 3.92 23.17
CA ARG A 116 -3.16 4.05 24.63
C ARG A 116 -2.77 5.43 25.12
N ARG A 117 -1.61 5.96 24.68
CA ARG A 117 -1.15 7.33 25.01
C ARG A 117 -2.11 8.39 24.48
N ARG A 118 -2.65 8.21 23.27
CA ARG A 118 -3.62 9.14 22.68
C ARG A 118 -4.96 9.14 23.42
N ALA A 119 -5.42 7.99 23.89
CA ALA A 119 -6.63 7.89 24.70
C ALA A 119 -6.48 8.54 26.09
N GLN A 120 -5.27 8.58 26.63
CA GLN A 120 -4.95 9.19 27.92
C GLN A 120 -4.66 10.70 27.84
N SER A 121 -4.43 11.23 26.63
CA SER A 121 -4.26 12.67 26.40
C SER A 121 -5.63 13.33 26.27
N PRO A 122 -6.04 14.26 27.16
CA PRO A 122 -7.29 14.99 26.99
C PRO A 122 -7.25 15.78 25.68
N ALA A 123 -8.32 15.72 24.89
CA ALA A 123 -8.44 16.50 23.67
C ALA A 123 -8.27 18.00 24.00
N PRO A 124 -7.58 18.80 23.16
CA PRO A 124 -7.55 20.24 23.35
C PRO A 124 -8.99 20.75 23.38
N SER A 125 -9.34 21.48 24.44
CA SER A 125 -10.67 22.06 24.58
C SER A 125 -10.93 22.98 23.39
N LYS A 126 -12.12 22.89 22.78
CA LYS A 126 -12.52 23.67 21.58
C LYS A 126 -12.74 25.18 21.90
N GLY A 127 -11.86 25.81 22.67
CA GLY A 127 -12.05 27.15 23.23
C GLY A 127 -10.93 28.16 23.00
N GLU A 128 -9.86 27.82 22.27
CA GLU A 128 -8.65 28.66 22.21
C GLU A 128 -8.25 29.03 20.76
N GLU A 129 -9.24 29.27 19.91
CA GLU A 129 -9.04 29.79 18.54
C GLU A 129 -9.93 31.02 18.24
N ALA A 130 -10.36 31.73 19.30
CA ALA A 130 -11.11 32.98 19.19
C ALA A 130 -10.66 33.98 20.27
N ALA A 131 -9.43 34.49 20.13
CA ALA A 131 -8.96 35.70 20.79
C ALA A 131 -7.90 36.40 19.92
#